data_AF-A0A672I060-F1
#
_entry.id   AF-A0A672I060-F1
#
_cell.length_a   1.000
_cell.length_b   1.000
_cell.length_c   1.000
_cell.angle_alpha   90.00
_cell.angle_beta   90.00
_cell.angle_gamma   90.00
#
_symmetry.space_group_name_H-M   'P 1'
#
loop_
_entity.id
_entity.type
_entity.pdbx_description
1 polymer ?
#
loop_
_entity_poly.entity_id
_entity_poly.type
_entity_poly.pdbx_seq_one_letter_code
_entity_poly.pdbx_strand_id
1 'polypeptide(L)'
;MPSWEMKLCNIAKFRCTECGRIWPSNQVKIRPYCQNCKICSDAPMVNPNIEQNNIKILMENLEKKIKIKCYHEKTGQKRRYFERYDVESPHEPSHCEGCIRGICNK
;
A
#
# COMPACT_ATOMS: atom_id res chain seq x y z
N MET A 1 -18.00 4.64 7.00
CA MET A 1 -16.61 4.71 6.50
C MET A 1 -16.51 3.75 5.32
N PRO A 2 -16.10 4.17 4.10
CA PRO A 2 -15.95 3.23 2.99
C PRO A 2 -14.92 2.16 3.36
N SER A 3 -15.27 0.90 3.11
CA SER A 3 -14.58 -0.33 3.55
C SER A 3 -13.10 -0.45 3.13
N TRP A 4 -12.61 0.40 2.22
CA TRP A 4 -11.39 0.16 1.45
C TRP A 4 -10.28 1.23 1.60
N GLU A 5 -10.37 2.19 2.53
CA GLU A 5 -9.24 3.08 2.84
C GLU A 5 -8.35 2.48 3.93
N MET A 6 -7.19 1.92 3.55
CA MET A 6 -6.22 1.44 4.53
C MET A 6 -5.27 2.56 4.93
N LYS A 7 -5.41 3.01 6.18
CA LYS A 7 -4.66 4.15 6.75
C LYS A 7 -3.63 3.64 7.76
N LEU A 8 -2.37 4.05 7.60
CA LEU A 8 -1.38 4.07 8.68
C LEU A 8 -1.29 5.49 9.22
N CYS A 9 -1.45 5.66 10.54
CA CYS A 9 -1.35 6.91 11.29
C CYS A 9 -0.24 6.77 12.35
N ASN A 10 1.04 6.75 11.98
CA ASN A 10 2.00 6.15 12.93
C ASN A 10 3.05 7.07 13.56
N ILE A 11 3.66 8.11 12.93
CA ILE A 11 4.98 8.54 13.48
C ILE A 11 5.36 10.03 13.44
N ALA A 12 4.93 10.84 12.47
CA ALA A 12 5.32 12.25 12.50
C ALA A 12 4.40 13.07 13.40
N LYS A 13 5.01 13.66 14.44
CA LYS A 13 4.36 14.55 15.40
C LYS A 13 4.83 15.97 15.11
N PHE A 14 3.90 16.83 14.75
CA PHE A 14 4.16 18.26 14.63
C PHE A 14 3.95 18.87 16.00
N ARG A 15 4.82 19.81 16.39
CA ARG A 15 4.70 20.58 17.63
C ARG A 15 4.57 22.04 17.24
N CYS A 16 3.49 22.69 17.68
CA CYS A 16 3.36 24.13 17.56
C CYS A 16 4.41 24.82 18.44
N THR A 17 5.14 25.78 17.88
CA THR A 17 6.15 26.58 18.61
C THR A 17 5.52 27.55 19.60
N GLU A 18 4.33 28.08 19.29
CA GLU A 18 3.65 29.08 20.10
C GLU A 18 2.85 28.47 21.26
N CYS A 19 2.04 27.44 20.99
CA CYS A 19 1.14 26.86 21.99
C CYS A 19 1.53 25.45 22.47
N GLY A 20 2.62 24.89 21.93
CA GLY A 20 3.13 23.57 22.33
C GLY A 20 2.26 22.38 21.93
N ARG A 21 1.10 22.61 21.29
CA ARG A 21 0.19 21.54 20.86
C ARG A 21 0.92 20.56 19.94
N ILE A 22 0.71 19.28 20.17
CA ILE A 22 1.26 18.21 19.35
C ILE A 22 0.14 17.53 18.58
N TRP A 23 0.31 17.33 17.28
CA TRP A 23 -0.63 16.54 16.48
C TRP A 23 0.10 15.56 15.56
N PRO A 24 -0.49 14.37 15.31
CA PRO A 24 0.03 13.49 14.29
C PRO A 24 -0.27 14.08 12.92
N SER A 25 0.70 14.09 12.03
CA SER A 25 0.41 14.21 10.60
C SER A 25 1.38 13.30 9.88
N ASN A 26 0.81 12.27 9.26
CA ASN A 26 1.37 11.47 8.16
C ASN A 26 0.44 10.26 8.06
N GLN A 27 -0.66 10.43 7.33
CA GLN A 27 -1.53 9.34 6.95
C GLN A 27 -0.99 8.73 5.66
N VAL A 28 -0.52 7.49 5.71
CA VAL A 28 -0.26 6.73 4.49
C VAL A 28 -1.56 6.04 4.10
N LYS A 29 -2.12 6.44 2.95
CA LYS A 29 -3.26 5.75 2.34
C LYS A 29 -2.73 4.75 1.31
N ILE A 30 -3.16 3.50 1.39
CA ILE A 30 -2.94 2.51 0.34
C ILE A 30 -4.24 2.27 -0.42
N ARG A 31 -4.12 2.20 -1.75
CA ARG A 31 -5.19 1.81 -2.65
C ARG A 31 -4.71 0.66 -3.53
N PRO A 32 -5.31 -0.55 -3.44
CA PRO A 32 -5.08 -1.58 -4.43
C PRO A 32 -5.68 -1.15 -5.78
N TYR A 33 -5.04 -1.54 -6.87
CA TYR A 33 -5.55 -1.30 -8.21
C TYR A 33 -6.43 -2.46 -8.65
N CYS A 34 -7.56 -2.14 -9.27
CA CYS A 34 -8.48 -3.12 -9.81
C CYS A 34 -7.94 -3.77 -11.09
N GLN A 35 -8.52 -4.92 -11.45
CA GLN A 35 -8.30 -5.55 -12.75
C GLN A 35 -9.62 -5.79 -13.48
N ASN A 36 -9.57 -5.73 -14.82
CA ASN A 36 -10.68 -6.11 -15.69
C ASN A 36 -10.83 -7.65 -15.75
N CYS A 37 -12.06 -8.10 -16.01
CA CYS A 37 -12.28 -9.47 -16.45
C CYS A 37 -11.59 -9.71 -17.80
N LYS A 38 -10.96 -10.87 -17.98
CA LYS A 38 -10.35 -11.25 -19.28
C LYS A 38 -11.39 -11.71 -20.31
N ILE A 39 -12.57 -12.09 -19.88
CA ILE A 39 -13.60 -12.73 -20.71
C ILE A 39 -14.72 -11.74 -21.08
N CYS A 40 -15.09 -10.88 -20.15
CA CYS A 40 -16.23 -9.96 -20.33
C CYS A 40 -15.74 -8.58 -20.79
N SER A 41 -16.31 -8.07 -21.89
CA SER A 41 -16.02 -6.73 -22.43
C SER A 41 -16.51 -5.60 -21.52
N ASP A 42 -17.70 -5.78 -20.94
CA ASP A 42 -18.43 -4.70 -20.25
C ASP A 42 -18.50 -4.88 -18.73
N ALA A 43 -17.78 -5.88 -18.19
CA ALA A 43 -17.76 -6.10 -16.75
C ALA A 43 -16.99 -4.96 -16.04
N PRO A 44 -17.47 -4.48 -14.90
CA PRO A 44 -16.74 -3.50 -14.11
C PRO A 44 -15.43 -4.10 -13.59
N MET A 45 -14.41 -3.26 -13.45
CA MET A 45 -13.17 -3.63 -12.80
C MET A 45 -13.42 -4.08 -11.36
N VAL A 46 -12.73 -5.15 -10.94
CA VAL A 46 -12.86 -5.73 -9.61
C VAL A 46 -11.64 -5.46 -8.75
N ASN A 47 -11.87 -5.18 -7.46
CA ASN A 47 -10.79 -5.11 -6.49
C ASN A 47 -10.16 -6.50 -6.30
N PRO A 48 -8.84 -6.58 -6.10
CA PRO A 48 -8.21 -7.84 -5.73
C PRO A 48 -8.69 -8.27 -4.35
N ASN A 49 -8.93 -9.56 -4.18
CA ASN A 49 -9.10 -10.15 -2.86
C ASN A 49 -7.72 -10.44 -2.28
N ILE A 50 -7.32 -9.67 -1.27
CA ILE A 50 -6.03 -9.82 -0.60
C ILE A 50 -6.27 -10.26 0.83
N GLU A 51 -5.63 -11.35 1.24
CA GLU A 51 -5.72 -11.82 2.61
C GLU A 51 -5.23 -10.74 3.59
N GLN A 52 -5.95 -10.56 4.70
CA GLN A 52 -5.67 -9.52 5.68
C GLN A 52 -4.26 -9.63 6.26
N ASN A 53 -3.73 -10.84 6.44
CA ASN A 53 -2.37 -11.08 6.92
C ASN A 53 -1.31 -10.56 5.93
N ASN A 54 -1.50 -10.80 4.63
CA ASN A 54 -0.63 -10.28 3.58
C ASN A 54 -0.64 -8.74 3.54
N ILE A 55 -1.80 -8.12 3.75
CA ILE A 55 -1.87 -6.66 3.85
C ILE A 55 -1.13 -6.14 5.09
N LYS A 56 -1.28 -6.78 6.24
CA LYS A 56 -0.56 -6.40 7.46
C LYS A 56 0.96 -6.47 7.25
N ILE A 57 1.46 -7.54 6.64
CA ILE A 57 2.89 -7.68 6.33
C ILE A 57 3.36 -6.58 5.37
N LEU A 58 2.57 -6.27 4.33
CA LEU A 58 2.87 -5.17 3.40
C LEU A 58 2.99 -3.83 4.14
N MET A 59 2.03 -3.53 5.02
CA MET A 59 2.00 -2.32 5.84
C MET A 59 3.20 -2.22 6.78
N GLU A 60 3.53 -3.30 7.50
CA GLU A 60 4.70 -3.34 8.40
C GLU A 60 6.01 -3.10 7.63
N ASN A 61 6.14 -3.69 6.44
CA ASN A 61 7.31 -3.49 5.59
C ASN A 61 7.41 -2.06 5.03
N LEU A 62 6.27 -1.44 4.71
CA LEU A 62 6.23 -0.05 4.26
C LEU A 62 6.66 0.90 5.37
N GLU A 63 6.12 0.74 6.58
CA GLU A 63 6.51 1.53 7.74
C GLU A 63 8.02 1.44 7.99
N LYS A 64 8.58 0.22 7.94
CA LYS A 64 10.03 0.01 8.08
C LYS A 64 10.83 0.74 6.99
N LYS A 65 10.39 0.68 5.73
CA LYS A 65 11.07 1.40 4.64
C LYS A 65 11.05 2.91 4.84
N ILE A 66 9.94 3.46 5.32
CA ILE A 66 9.81 4.89 5.62
C ILE A 66 10.77 5.29 6.75
N LYS A 67 10.81 4.52 7.85
CA LYS A 67 11.77 4.73 8.96
C LYS A 67 13.22 4.77 8.48
N ILE A 68 13.60 3.79 7.66
CA ILE A 68 14.97 3.69 7.15
C ILE A 68 15.28 4.81 6.14
N LYS A 69 14.41 5.06 5.16
CA LYS A 69 14.71 5.97 4.04
C LYS A 69 14.46 7.45 4.35
N CYS A 70 13.43 7.76 5.14
CA CYS A 70 13.04 9.14 5.41
C CYS A 70 13.61 9.64 6.74
N TYR A 71 13.73 8.75 7.73
CA TYR A 71 14.17 9.11 9.07
C TYR A 71 15.56 8.56 9.44
N HIS A 72 16.20 7.80 8.52
CA HIS A 72 17.54 7.23 8.70
C HIS A 72 17.69 6.36 9.96
N GLU A 73 16.58 5.79 10.46
CA GLU A 73 16.59 4.92 11.62
C GLU A 73 17.26 3.57 11.31
N LYS A 74 18.13 3.11 12.20
CA LYS A 74 18.76 1.77 12.11
C LYS A 74 17.81 0.71 12.64
N THR A 75 16.92 0.20 11.79
CA THR A 75 16.03 -0.91 12.17
C THR A 75 16.73 -2.26 11.95
N GLY A 76 17.19 -2.91 13.02
CA GLY A 76 17.87 -4.22 12.96
C GLY A 76 16.96 -5.43 12.67
N GLN A 77 15.67 -5.21 12.43
CA GLN A 77 14.70 -6.31 12.23
C GLN A 77 14.71 -6.82 10.78
N LYS A 78 14.88 -8.13 10.61
CA LYS A 78 14.71 -8.82 9.32
C LYS A 78 13.35 -8.46 8.70
N ARG A 79 13.30 -8.31 7.37
CA ARG A 79 12.04 -8.13 6.63
C ARG A 79 11.16 -9.36 6.85
N ARG A 80 9.89 -9.13 7.17
CA ARG A 80 8.90 -10.21 7.17
C ARG A 80 8.53 -10.46 5.71
N TYR A 81 8.77 -11.67 5.22
CA TYR A 81 8.34 -12.05 3.88
C TYR A 81 6.86 -12.45 3.95
N PHE A 82 6.08 -11.93 3.01
CA PHE A 82 4.73 -12.42 2.75
C PHE A 82 4.84 -13.72 1.94
N GLU A 83 3.79 -14.54 2.01
CA GLU A 83 3.66 -15.71 1.14
C GLU A 83 3.56 -15.22 -0.31
N ARG A 84 4.55 -15.57 -1.12
CA ARG A 84 4.51 -15.26 -2.55
C ARG A 84 3.67 -16.35 -3.19
N TYR A 85 2.50 -15.98 -3.69
CA TYR A 85 1.82 -16.83 -4.65
C TYR A 85 2.56 -16.68 -5.98
N ASP A 86 3.20 -17.77 -6.43
CA ASP A 86 3.70 -17.86 -7.78
C ASP A 86 2.48 -17.88 -8.72
N VAL A 87 2.09 -16.69 -9.16
CA VAL A 87 1.06 -16.52 -10.18
C VAL A 87 1.76 -16.63 -11.53
N GLU A 88 1.57 -17.77 -12.21
CA GLU A 88 2.13 -18.03 -13.56
C GLU A 88 1.51 -17.14 -14.65
N SER A 89 0.52 -16.29 -14.32
CA SER A 89 -0.05 -15.39 -15.32
C SER A 89 0.89 -14.23 -15.60
N PRO A 90 1.24 -13.97 -16.88
CA PRO A 90 1.96 -12.76 -17.25
C PRO A 90 1.16 -11.52 -16.81
N HIS A 91 1.89 -10.46 -16.43
CA HIS A 91 1.27 -9.18 -16.18
C HIS A 91 0.69 -8.65 -17.49
N GLU A 92 -0.62 -8.37 -17.52
CA GLU A 92 -1.31 -7.88 -18.70
C GLU A 92 -1.69 -6.40 -18.51
N PRO A 93 -0.94 -5.45 -19.10
CA PRO A 93 -1.14 -4.03 -18.86
C PRO A 93 -2.52 -3.51 -19.27
N SER A 94 -3.11 -4.08 -20.32
CA SER A 94 -4.46 -3.74 -20.81
C SER A 94 -5.57 -4.00 -19.78
N HIS A 95 -5.35 -4.92 -18.84
CA HIS A 95 -6.34 -5.30 -17.84
C HIS A 95 -6.05 -4.72 -16.45
N CYS A 96 -4.94 -4.01 -16.25
CA CYS A 96 -4.54 -3.47 -14.95
C CYS A 96 -4.82 -1.97 -14.83
N GLU A 97 -5.63 -1.56 -13.85
CA GLU A 97 -5.93 -0.14 -13.60
C GLU A 97 -4.66 0.69 -13.38
N GLY A 98 -3.64 0.10 -12.73
CA GLY A 98 -2.36 0.76 -12.48
C GLY A 98 -1.57 1.06 -13.75
N CYS A 99 -1.60 0.16 -14.74
CA CYS A 99 -0.96 0.36 -16.05
C CYS A 99 -1.71 1.37 -16.89
N ILE A 100 -3.05 1.28 -16.92
CA ILE A 100 -3.91 2.23 -17.62
C ILE A 100 -3.66 3.65 -17.12
N ARG A 101 -3.34 3.81 -15.82
CA ARG A 101 -2.98 5.10 -15.21
C ARG A 101 -1.50 5.47 -15.31
N GLY A 102 -0.65 4.62 -15.90
CA GLY A 102 0.80 4.86 -16.01
C GLY A 102 1.57 4.81 -14.68
N ILE A 103 1.02 4.17 -13.65
CA ILE A 103 1.62 4.08 -12.30
C ILE A 103 2.38 2.77 -12.11
N CYS A 104 1.93 1.69 -12.75
CA CYS A 104 2.60 0.40 -12.70
C CYS A 104 3.82 0.40 -13.62
N ASN A 105 4.92 -0.21 -13.16
CA ASN A 105 6.20 -0.30 -13.85
C ASN A 105 6.61 -1.77 -14.13
N LYS A 106 5.63 -2.67 -14.21
CA LYS A 106 5.81 -4.09 -14.53
C LYS A 106 5.56 -4.35 -16.01
#